data_AF-A0A6N8NSR6-F1
#
_entry.id   AF-A0A6N8NSR6-F1
#
_cell.length_a   1.000
_cell.length_b   1.000
_cell.length_c   1.000
_cell.angle_alpha   90.00
_cell.angle_beta   90.00
_cell.angle_gamma   90.00
#
_symmetry.space_group_name_H-M   'P 1'
#
loop_
_entity.id
_entity.type
_entity.pdbx_description
1 polymer ?
#
loop_
_entity_poly.entity_id
_entity_poly.type
_entity_poly.pdbx_seq_one_letter_code
_entity_poly.pdbx_strand_id
1 'polypeptide(L)'
;SQVDELHIIMGFDDTRDRALFEDSAMSQQPTVPDRLRWLLQTFKYQKNIRIHAFNEEGMEPYPHGWDVWSNGIKKFMAEKRIQPDLIYTSEEADAPQYMEHLGIDTVLVDPKRTFMSISGAQIRENPFRYWEYIPTEVKPFFVRTVAILGGESSGKSTLVNKLANIFNTTSAWEYGRDYVFSHLGGDEIALQ
;
A
#
# COMPACT_ATOMS: atom_id res chain seq x y z
N SER A 1 14.95 -5.40 21.39
CA SER A 1 14.14 -5.98 20.29
C SER A 1 13.44 -7.21 20.85
N GLN A 2 12.19 -7.50 20.47
CA GLN A 2 11.52 -8.75 20.90
C GLN A 2 12.01 -9.96 20.09
N VAL A 3 12.52 -9.74 18.88
CA VAL A 3 13.04 -10.77 17.96
C VAL A 3 14.33 -10.30 17.30
N ASP A 4 15.15 -11.25 16.87
CA ASP A 4 16.38 -10.96 16.13
C ASP A 4 16.09 -10.66 14.65
N GLU A 5 15.23 -11.44 14.01
CA GLU A 5 14.77 -11.28 12.62
C GLU A 5 13.23 -11.36 12.56
N LEU A 6 12.61 -10.51 11.73
CA LEU A 6 11.15 -10.48 11.51
C LEU A 6 10.84 -10.73 10.03
N HIS A 7 10.01 -11.73 9.75
CA HIS A 7 9.52 -12.03 8.41
C HIS A 7 8.08 -11.54 8.25
N ILE A 8 7.88 -10.58 7.35
CA ILE A 8 6.57 -10.09 6.94
C ILE A 8 6.15 -10.87 5.70
N ILE A 9 5.03 -11.59 5.80
CA ILE A 9 4.45 -12.35 4.69
C ILE A 9 3.21 -11.62 4.19
N MET A 10 3.27 -11.16 2.94
CA MET A 10 2.18 -10.49 2.27
C MET A 10 1.43 -11.49 1.39
N GLY A 11 0.28 -11.97 1.88
CA GLY A 11 -0.65 -12.80 1.12
C GLY A 11 -1.29 -12.03 -0.04
N PHE A 12 -1.44 -12.67 -1.20
CA PHE A 12 -2.15 -12.12 -2.34
C PHE A 12 -3.00 -13.18 -3.02
N ASP A 13 -4.14 -12.75 -3.54
CA ASP A 13 -5.02 -13.53 -4.40
C ASP A 13 -5.63 -12.56 -5.42
N ASP A 14 -5.39 -12.79 -6.71
CA ASP A 14 -5.74 -11.82 -7.74
C ASP A 14 -7.25 -11.55 -7.83
N THR A 15 -8.08 -12.55 -7.52
CA THR A 15 -9.55 -12.44 -7.59
C THR A 15 -10.08 -11.60 -6.43
N ARG A 16 -9.68 -11.95 -5.21
CA ARG A 16 -10.01 -11.22 -3.97
C ARG A 16 -9.46 -9.80 -4.03
N ASP A 17 -8.21 -9.63 -4.43
CA ASP A 17 -7.55 -8.33 -4.46
C ASP A 17 -8.15 -7.42 -5.55
N ARG A 18 -8.66 -8.00 -6.65
CA ARG A 18 -9.48 -7.28 -7.65
C ARG A 18 -10.81 -6.82 -7.06
N ALA A 19 -11.57 -7.72 -6.43
CA ALA A 19 -12.87 -7.37 -5.84
C ALA A 19 -12.73 -6.28 -4.77
N LEU A 20 -11.73 -6.40 -3.90
CA LEU A 20 -11.42 -5.38 -2.88
C LEU A 20 -11.04 -4.02 -3.47
N PHE A 21 -10.44 -3.99 -4.66
CA PHE A 21 -10.14 -2.75 -5.37
C PHE A 21 -11.41 -2.15 -5.98
N GLU A 22 -12.24 -2.95 -6.64
CA GLU A 22 -13.49 -2.51 -7.26
C GLU A 22 -14.46 -1.92 -6.23
N ASP A 23 -14.49 -2.47 -5.02
CA ASP A 23 -15.31 -1.99 -3.91
C ASP A 23 -14.65 -0.84 -3.10
N SER A 24 -13.56 -0.24 -3.60
CA SER A 24 -12.81 0.80 -2.88
C SER A 24 -12.85 2.18 -3.55
N ALA A 25 -12.39 3.18 -2.81
CA ALA A 25 -12.15 4.53 -3.31
C ALA A 25 -10.75 4.71 -3.95
N MET A 26 -10.00 3.63 -4.19
CA MET A 26 -8.67 3.69 -4.81
C MET A 26 -8.78 4.17 -6.27
N SER A 27 -7.87 5.04 -6.69
CA SER A 27 -7.83 5.55 -8.06
C SER A 27 -7.12 4.59 -9.03
N GLN A 28 -6.29 3.69 -8.50
CA GLN A 28 -5.56 2.68 -9.27
C GLN A 28 -5.46 1.38 -8.46
N GLN A 29 -5.60 0.23 -9.14
CA GLN A 29 -5.39 -1.05 -8.50
C GLN A 29 -3.90 -1.24 -8.18
N PRO A 30 -3.53 -1.52 -6.93
CA PRO A 30 -2.17 -1.84 -6.57
C PRO A 30 -1.82 -3.26 -7.00
N THR A 31 -0.74 -3.42 -7.76
CA THR A 31 -0.24 -4.74 -8.14
C THR A 31 0.53 -5.39 -6.98
N VAL A 32 0.83 -6.68 -7.07
CA VAL A 32 1.71 -7.37 -6.09
C VAL A 32 3.08 -6.67 -5.98
N PRO A 33 3.78 -6.30 -7.08
CA PRO A 33 5.00 -5.51 -7.01
C PRO A 33 4.85 -4.15 -6.32
N ASP A 34 3.71 -3.46 -6.50
CA ASP A 34 3.48 -2.17 -5.84
C ASP A 34 3.36 -2.32 -4.33
N ARG A 35 2.57 -3.30 -3.87
CA ARG A 35 2.43 -3.59 -2.43
C ARG A 35 3.74 -4.05 -1.80
N LEU A 36 4.51 -4.89 -2.49
CA LEU A 36 5.87 -5.24 -2.06
C LEU A 36 6.76 -4.02 -1.96
N ARG A 37 6.71 -3.10 -2.94
CA ARG A 37 7.49 -1.87 -2.92
C ARG A 37 7.10 -0.99 -1.73
N TRP A 38 5.82 -0.89 -1.37
CA TRP A 38 5.38 -0.15 -0.18
C TRP A 38 6.02 -0.68 1.09
N LEU A 39 5.96 -2.00 1.30
CA LEU A 39 6.58 -2.63 2.47
C LEU A 39 8.10 -2.43 2.47
N LEU A 40 8.76 -2.66 1.32
CA LEU A 40 10.22 -2.52 1.20
C LEU A 40 10.69 -1.09 1.47
N GLN A 41 9.95 -0.07 1.02
CA GLN A 41 10.26 1.33 1.31
C GLN A 41 9.99 1.68 2.77
N THR A 42 8.88 1.19 3.34
CA THR A 42 8.51 1.42 4.75
C THR A 42 9.60 0.90 5.68
N PHE A 43 10.14 -0.29 5.40
CA PHE A 43 11.13 -0.96 6.25
C PHE A 43 12.58 -0.86 5.74
N LYS A 44 12.88 0.10 4.85
CA LYS A 44 14.19 0.19 4.17
C LYS A 44 15.39 0.36 5.09
N TYR A 45 15.18 0.85 6.32
CA TYR A 45 16.25 1.08 7.29
C TYR A 45 16.38 -0.06 8.32
N GLN A 46 15.43 -0.98 8.36
CA GLN A 46 15.39 -2.09 9.31
C GLN A 46 16.02 -3.33 8.67
N LYS A 47 17.31 -3.51 8.90
CA LYS A 47 18.09 -4.61 8.29
C LYS A 47 17.62 -6.01 8.69
N ASN A 48 16.92 -6.12 9.81
CA ASN A 48 16.41 -7.37 10.36
C ASN A 48 14.96 -7.67 9.95
N ILE A 49 14.36 -6.88 9.05
CA ILE A 49 13.03 -7.15 8.51
C ILE A 49 13.17 -7.72 7.10
N ARG A 50 12.55 -8.88 6.87
CA ARG A 50 12.46 -9.53 5.55
C ARG A 50 11.02 -9.52 5.09
N ILE A 51 10.78 -9.12 3.85
CA ILE A 51 9.44 -9.07 3.26
C ILE A 51 9.34 -10.09 2.16
N HIS A 52 8.22 -10.83 2.15
CA HIS A 52 7.95 -11.82 1.14
C HIS A 52 6.50 -11.73 0.65
N ALA A 53 6.27 -12.13 -0.60
CA ALA A 53 4.92 -12.35 -1.13
C ALA A 53 4.58 -13.84 -1.08
N PHE A 54 3.34 -14.14 -0.71
CA PHE A 54 2.80 -15.49 -0.64
C PHE A 54 1.53 -15.56 -1.48
N ASN A 55 1.50 -16.49 -2.45
CA ASN A 55 0.35 -16.67 -3.32
C ASN A 55 -0.70 -17.54 -2.61
N GLU A 56 -1.90 -16.99 -2.44
CA GLU A 56 -3.06 -17.63 -1.82
C GLU A 56 -4.12 -18.03 -2.86
N GLU A 57 -3.80 -17.94 -4.16
CA GLU A 57 -4.71 -18.30 -5.24
C GLU A 57 -5.23 -19.74 -5.14
N GLY A 58 -6.55 -19.86 -5.25
CA GLY A 58 -7.25 -21.14 -5.19
C GLY A 58 -7.40 -21.71 -3.77
N MET A 59 -7.00 -20.97 -2.73
CA MET A 59 -7.34 -21.29 -1.35
C MET A 59 -8.77 -20.81 -1.04
N GLU A 60 -9.47 -21.52 -0.15
CA GLU A 60 -10.77 -21.06 0.29
C GLU A 60 -10.66 -19.72 1.03
N PRO A 61 -11.64 -18.81 0.87
CA PRO A 61 -11.65 -17.55 1.59
C PRO A 61 -11.72 -17.76 3.11
N TYR A 62 -11.02 -16.90 3.85
CA TYR A 62 -11.14 -16.79 5.30
C TYR A 62 -12.62 -16.61 5.70
N PRO A 63 -13.11 -17.29 6.76
CA PRO A 63 -12.36 -18.06 7.77
C PRO A 63 -12.12 -19.54 7.46
N HIS A 64 -12.41 -20.00 6.24
CA HIS A 64 -12.20 -21.40 5.84
C HIS A 64 -10.81 -21.61 5.21
N GLY A 65 -10.44 -22.85 4.87
CA GLY A 65 -9.21 -23.16 4.14
C GLY A 65 -7.90 -23.20 4.94
N TRP A 66 -7.94 -23.21 6.29
CA TRP A 66 -6.75 -23.28 7.13
C TRP A 66 -5.86 -24.50 6.87
N ASP A 67 -6.46 -25.63 6.49
CA ASP A 67 -5.76 -26.86 6.12
C ASP A 67 -4.92 -26.68 4.84
N VAL A 68 -5.51 -26.10 3.79
CA VAL A 68 -4.81 -25.84 2.52
C VAL A 68 -3.76 -24.74 2.71
N TRP A 69 -4.16 -23.64 3.36
CA TRP A 69 -3.30 -22.49 3.63
C TRP A 69 -2.08 -22.88 4.47
N SER A 70 -2.28 -23.63 5.56
CA SER A 70 -1.19 -24.04 6.46
C SER A 70 -0.17 -24.96 5.78
N ASN A 71 -0.61 -25.82 4.87
CA ASN A 71 0.29 -26.63 4.06
C ASN A 71 1.10 -25.77 3.07
N GLY A 72 0.45 -24.80 2.43
CA GLY A 72 1.09 -23.85 1.53
C GLY A 72 2.15 -23.01 2.24
N ILE A 73 1.82 -22.42 3.39
CA ILE A 73 2.73 -21.56 4.14
C ILE A 73 3.91 -22.35 4.73
N LYS A 74 3.71 -23.59 5.18
CA LYS A 74 4.80 -24.48 5.61
C LYS A 74 5.80 -24.75 4.49
N LYS A 75 5.29 -25.10 3.31
CA LYS A 75 6.14 -25.32 2.12
C LYS A 75 6.91 -24.06 1.75
N PHE A 76 6.23 -22.92 1.74
CA PHE A 76 6.82 -21.62 1.48
C PHE A 76 7.93 -21.27 2.48
N MET A 77 7.68 -21.42 3.79
CA MET A 77 8.68 -21.18 4.83
C MET A 77 9.88 -22.10 4.68
N ALA A 78 9.68 -23.39 4.35
CA ALA A 78 10.76 -24.33 4.10
C ALA A 78 11.62 -23.93 2.89
N GLU A 79 11.01 -23.53 1.76
CA GLU A 79 11.71 -23.06 0.56
C GLU A 79 12.54 -21.80 0.84
N LYS A 80 12.01 -20.90 1.67
CA LYS A 80 12.68 -19.66 2.09
C LYS A 80 13.65 -19.87 3.27
N ARG A 81 13.73 -21.07 3.83
CA ARG A 81 14.52 -21.43 5.02
C ARG A 81 14.16 -20.57 6.24
N ILE A 82 12.87 -20.28 6.40
CA ILE A 82 12.31 -19.55 7.53
C ILE A 82 11.89 -20.58 8.59
N GLN A 83 12.38 -20.42 9.81
CA GLN A 83 11.99 -21.20 10.98
C GLN A 83 11.49 -20.22 12.04
N PRO A 84 10.18 -19.91 12.05
CA PRO A 84 9.64 -18.94 13.00
C PRO A 84 9.46 -19.57 14.39
N ASP A 85 9.91 -18.86 15.41
CA ASP A 85 9.63 -19.21 16.81
C ASP A 85 8.28 -18.66 17.29
N LEU A 86 7.84 -17.54 16.70
CA LEU A 86 6.65 -16.80 17.11
C LEU A 86 5.88 -16.28 15.89
N ILE A 87 4.56 -16.21 16.02
CA ILE A 87 3.65 -15.52 15.10
C ILE A 87 2.99 -14.35 15.82
N TYR A 88 2.96 -13.19 15.17
CA TYR A 88 2.26 -12.01 15.67
C TYR A 88 0.94 -11.83 14.93
N THR A 89 -0.16 -11.67 15.65
CA THR A 89 -1.48 -11.36 15.07
C THR A 89 -2.28 -10.45 16.00
N SER A 90 -3.25 -9.72 15.43
CA SER A 90 -4.25 -8.98 16.22
C SER A 90 -5.58 -9.74 16.30
N GLU A 91 -5.77 -10.77 15.48
CA GLU A 91 -7.03 -11.51 15.40
C GLU A 91 -7.02 -12.67 16.41
N GLU A 92 -7.79 -12.54 17.50
CA GLU A 92 -7.80 -13.52 18.60
C GLU A 92 -8.26 -14.91 18.14
N ALA A 93 -9.13 -14.96 17.13
CA ALA A 93 -9.64 -16.21 16.55
C ALA A 93 -8.57 -17.01 15.80
N ASP A 94 -7.51 -16.37 15.32
CA ASP A 94 -6.45 -17.01 14.52
C ASP A 94 -5.38 -17.66 15.40
N ALA A 95 -5.19 -17.16 16.62
CA ALA A 95 -4.23 -17.70 17.58
C ALA A 95 -4.32 -19.23 17.80
N PRO A 96 -5.50 -19.82 18.07
CA PRO A 96 -5.62 -21.27 18.18
C PRO A 96 -5.36 -21.99 16.85
N GLN A 97 -5.71 -21.39 15.71
CA GLN A 97 -5.50 -21.99 14.38
C GLN A 97 -4.01 -22.10 14.04
N TYR A 98 -3.22 -21.07 14.34
CA TYR A 98 -1.77 -21.12 14.17
C TYR A 98 -1.12 -22.21 15.03
N MET A 99 -1.55 -22.35 16.28
CA MET A 99 -1.06 -23.41 17.15
C MET A 99 -1.45 -24.81 16.62
N GLU A 100 -2.72 -25.00 16.27
CA GLU A 100 -3.23 -26.28 15.77
C GLU A 100 -2.55 -26.72 14.47
N HIS A 101 -2.45 -25.81 13.51
CA HIS A 101 -1.97 -26.14 12.17
C HIS A 101 -0.46 -26.00 12.01
N LEU A 102 0.19 -25.05 12.68
CA LEU A 102 1.62 -24.80 12.51
C LEU A 102 2.46 -25.24 13.71
N GLY A 103 1.87 -25.37 14.89
CA GLY A 103 2.60 -25.67 16.13
C GLY A 103 3.52 -24.55 16.58
N ILE A 104 3.16 -23.29 16.27
CA ILE A 104 3.96 -22.10 16.59
C ILE A 104 3.19 -21.25 17.61
N ASP A 105 3.91 -20.75 18.61
CA ASP A 105 3.35 -19.84 19.61
C ASP A 105 2.93 -18.50 19.00
N THR A 106 1.82 -17.97 19.49
CA THR A 106 1.25 -16.72 18.98
C THR A 106 1.27 -15.62 20.02
N VAL A 107 1.61 -14.41 19.57
CA VAL A 107 1.61 -13.19 20.38
C VAL A 107 0.52 -12.26 19.85
N LEU A 108 -0.49 -12.01 20.69
CA LEU A 108 -1.56 -11.08 20.37
C LEU A 108 -1.08 -9.64 20.54
N VAL A 109 -1.25 -8.82 19.50
CA VAL A 109 -0.85 -7.41 19.48
C VAL A 109 -2.09 -6.54 19.28
N ASP A 110 -2.42 -5.73 20.29
CA ASP A 110 -3.57 -4.81 20.31
C ASP A 110 -4.87 -5.40 19.71
N PRO A 111 -5.35 -6.58 20.17
CA PRO A 111 -6.52 -7.23 19.58
C PRO A 111 -7.80 -6.39 19.71
N LYS A 112 -7.87 -5.55 20.74
CA LYS A 112 -8.99 -4.62 20.99
C LYS A 112 -8.88 -3.32 20.18
N ARG A 113 -7.83 -3.15 19.36
CA ARG A 113 -7.57 -1.98 18.52
C ARG A 113 -7.62 -0.66 19.32
N THR A 114 -7.08 -0.68 20.53
CA THR A 114 -7.07 0.45 21.47
C THR A 114 -6.02 1.49 21.12
N PHE A 115 -4.91 1.06 20.52
CA PHE A 115 -3.84 1.94 20.08
C PHE A 115 -4.04 2.37 18.61
N MET A 116 -4.40 1.43 17.73
CA MET A 116 -4.74 1.72 16.33
C MET A 116 -6.14 1.24 15.97
N SER A 117 -7.14 2.09 16.19
CA SER A 117 -8.55 1.84 15.90
C SER A 117 -8.89 2.06 14.41
N ILE A 118 -8.13 1.45 13.50
CA ILE A 118 -8.31 1.58 12.05
C ILE A 118 -8.14 0.23 11.36
N SER A 119 -8.74 0.07 10.18
CA SER A 119 -8.58 -1.11 9.32
C SER A 119 -8.33 -0.73 7.86
N GLY A 120 -7.77 -1.66 7.10
CA GLY A 120 -7.57 -1.49 5.66
C GLY A 120 -8.89 -1.28 4.91
N ALA A 121 -10.00 -1.88 5.37
CA ALA A 121 -11.32 -1.68 4.79
C ALA A 121 -11.80 -0.23 4.99
N GLN A 122 -11.68 0.31 6.21
CA GLN A 122 -12.06 1.70 6.51
C GLN A 122 -11.26 2.71 5.67
N ILE A 123 -9.96 2.48 5.48
CA ILE A 123 -9.11 3.32 4.63
C ILE A 123 -9.54 3.22 3.16
N ARG A 124 -9.79 2.01 2.65
CA ARG A 124 -10.24 1.81 1.26
C ARG A 124 -11.59 2.47 0.99
N GLU A 125 -12.50 2.48 1.95
CA GLU A 125 -13.82 3.10 1.79
C GLU A 125 -13.76 4.63 1.90
N ASN A 126 -12.97 5.16 2.85
CA ASN A 126 -12.93 6.59 3.17
C ASN A 126 -11.49 7.11 3.37
N PRO A 127 -10.64 7.13 2.33
CA PRO A 127 -9.20 7.38 2.48
C PRO A 127 -8.88 8.78 3.01
N PHE A 128 -9.63 9.80 2.57
CA PHE A 128 -9.39 11.17 3.03
C PHE A 128 -9.75 11.40 4.50
N ARG A 129 -10.67 10.61 5.07
CA ARG A 129 -11.00 10.64 6.50
C ARG A 129 -9.85 10.09 7.35
N TYR A 130 -9.13 9.12 6.82
CA TYR A 130 -8.05 8.40 7.51
C TYR A 130 -6.67 8.69 6.92
N TRP A 131 -6.51 9.85 6.26
CA TRP A 131 -5.33 10.19 5.46
C TRP A 131 -4.01 10.11 6.23
N GLU A 132 -4.04 10.48 7.51
CA GLU A 132 -2.87 10.45 8.41
C GLU A 132 -2.39 9.03 8.74
N TYR A 133 -3.25 8.01 8.57
CA TYR A 133 -2.90 6.61 8.77
C TYR A 133 -2.31 5.94 7.51
N ILE A 134 -2.37 6.61 6.36
CA ILE A 134 -1.90 6.07 5.08
C ILE A 134 -0.41 6.38 4.93
N PRO A 135 0.48 5.38 4.76
CA PRO A 135 1.89 5.63 4.49
C PRO A 135 2.09 6.43 3.20
N THR A 136 3.13 7.27 3.17
CA THR A 136 3.42 8.19 2.05
C THR A 136 3.50 7.48 0.70
N GLU A 137 4.05 6.27 0.67
CA GLU A 137 4.22 5.44 -0.53
C GLU A 137 2.90 4.91 -1.08
N VAL A 138 1.87 4.83 -0.23
CA VAL A 138 0.54 4.31 -0.58
C VAL A 138 -0.40 5.44 -0.99
N LYS A 139 -0.22 6.65 -0.44
CA LYS A 139 -1.05 7.84 -0.74
C LYS A 139 -1.33 8.06 -2.24
N PRO A 140 -0.37 7.91 -3.17
CA PRO A 140 -0.62 8.11 -4.60
C PRO A 140 -1.78 7.28 -5.18
N PHE A 141 -2.07 6.12 -4.61
CA PHE A 141 -3.14 5.22 -5.07
C PHE A 141 -4.54 5.65 -4.61
N PHE A 142 -4.63 6.71 -3.81
CA PHE A 142 -5.88 7.33 -3.35
C PHE A 142 -6.05 8.76 -3.86
N VAL A 143 -5.00 9.35 -4.46
CA VAL A 143 -5.06 10.70 -5.02
C VAL A 143 -5.80 10.68 -6.35
N ARG A 144 -6.60 11.71 -6.58
CA ARG A 144 -7.19 12.01 -7.90
C ARG A 144 -6.41 13.15 -8.54
N THR A 145 -5.93 12.92 -9.75
CA THR A 145 -5.23 13.94 -10.54
C THR A 145 -6.23 14.70 -11.39
N VAL A 146 -6.30 16.02 -11.22
CA VAL A 146 -7.14 16.90 -12.04
C VAL A 146 -6.25 17.66 -13.02
N ALA A 147 -6.39 17.37 -14.31
CA ALA A 147 -5.70 18.10 -15.37
C ALA A 147 -6.55 19.28 -15.86
N ILE A 148 -5.97 20.48 -15.92
CA ILE A 148 -6.62 21.68 -16.44
C ILE A 148 -6.04 21.97 -17.83
N LEU A 149 -6.89 21.81 -18.86
CA LEU A 149 -6.52 21.98 -20.26
C LEU A 149 -7.06 23.32 -20.79
N GLY A 150 -6.30 23.99 -21.64
CA GLY A 150 -6.73 25.25 -22.25
C GLY A 150 -5.61 25.93 -23.06
N GLY A 151 -5.99 26.90 -23.89
CA GLY A 151 -5.06 27.64 -24.75
C GLY A 151 -3.97 28.39 -23.97
N GLU A 152 -2.90 28.76 -24.67
CA GLU A 152 -1.85 29.59 -24.09
C GLU A 152 -2.43 30.90 -23.53
N SER A 153 -1.86 31.41 -22.44
CA SER A 153 -2.28 32.65 -21.78
C SER A 153 -3.74 32.72 -21.28
N SER A 154 -4.47 31.61 -21.24
CA SER A 154 -5.87 31.54 -20.74
C SER A 154 -6.00 31.55 -19.20
N GLY A 155 -4.93 31.86 -18.47
CA GLY A 155 -4.96 31.95 -16.99
C GLY A 155 -4.90 30.61 -16.25
N LYS A 156 -4.60 29.49 -16.93
CA LYS A 156 -4.49 28.14 -16.34
C LYS A 156 -3.61 28.11 -15.08
N SER A 157 -2.41 28.67 -15.14
CA SER A 157 -1.47 28.68 -14.02
C SER A 157 -2.05 29.40 -12.80
N THR A 158 -2.77 30.50 -13.01
CA THR A 158 -3.46 31.23 -11.94
C THR A 158 -4.58 30.39 -11.32
N LEU A 159 -5.35 29.69 -12.14
CA LEU A 159 -6.42 28.81 -11.67
C LEU A 159 -5.87 27.61 -10.87
N VAL A 160 -4.83 26.94 -11.39
CA VAL A 160 -4.14 25.84 -10.71
C VAL A 160 -3.66 26.25 -9.32
N ASN A 161 -3.00 27.41 -9.20
CA ASN A 161 -2.52 27.91 -7.91
C ASN A 161 -3.65 28.28 -6.95
N LYS A 162 -4.71 28.90 -7.45
CA LYS A 162 -5.87 29.21 -6.62
C LYS A 162 -6.53 27.95 -6.08
N LEU A 163 -6.70 26.93 -6.92
CA LEU A 163 -7.27 25.65 -6.49
C LEU A 163 -6.36 24.95 -5.47
N ALA A 164 -5.05 24.89 -5.74
CA ALA A 164 -4.08 24.32 -4.82
C ALA A 164 -4.15 24.99 -3.44
N ASN A 165 -4.21 26.32 -3.38
CA ASN A 165 -4.31 27.06 -2.13
C ASN A 165 -5.65 26.88 -1.42
N ILE A 166 -6.78 26.90 -2.16
CA ILE A 166 -8.13 26.73 -1.56
C ILE A 166 -8.29 25.32 -0.96
N PHE A 167 -7.78 24.30 -1.65
CA PHE A 167 -7.86 22.91 -1.20
C PHE A 167 -6.67 22.45 -0.36
N ASN A 168 -5.74 23.35 -0.05
CA ASN A 168 -4.49 23.06 0.67
C ASN A 168 -3.77 21.80 0.14
N THR A 169 -3.62 21.74 -1.19
CA THR A 169 -3.05 20.59 -1.91
C THR A 169 -1.88 21.04 -2.80
N THR A 170 -1.13 20.08 -3.33
CA THR A 170 0.00 20.34 -4.23
C THR A 170 -0.45 20.61 -5.66
N SER A 171 0.35 21.37 -6.40
CA SER A 171 0.19 21.57 -7.85
C SER A 171 1.45 21.13 -8.60
N ALA A 172 1.25 20.56 -9.79
CA ALA A 172 2.32 20.33 -10.76
C ALA A 172 2.22 21.38 -11.87
N TRP A 173 3.35 21.95 -12.25
CA TRP A 173 3.42 23.02 -13.26
C TRP A 173 3.69 22.46 -14.65
N GLU A 174 3.31 23.22 -15.68
CA GLU A 174 3.56 22.89 -17.07
C GLU A 174 5.06 23.06 -17.39
N TYR A 175 5.75 21.95 -17.59
CA TYR A 175 7.20 21.93 -17.88
C TYR A 175 7.59 22.75 -19.11
N GLY A 176 6.69 22.86 -20.10
CA GLY A 176 6.92 23.64 -21.32
C GLY A 176 7.25 25.10 -21.04
N ARG A 177 6.60 25.72 -20.05
CA ARG A 177 6.86 27.11 -19.69
C ARG A 177 8.25 27.30 -19.07
N ASP A 178 8.68 26.37 -18.22
CA ASP A 178 10.03 26.39 -17.65
C ASP A 178 11.08 26.16 -18.73
N TYR A 179 10.85 25.23 -19.66
CA TYR A 179 11.78 24.97 -20.77
C TYR A 179 11.91 26.17 -21.73
N VAL A 180 10.79 26.77 -22.14
CA VAL A 180 10.78 27.96 -23.00
C VAL A 180 11.51 29.12 -22.33
N PHE A 181 11.26 29.35 -21.03
CA PHE A 181 11.88 30.45 -20.31
C PHE A 181 13.37 30.23 -20.02
N SER A 182 13.77 29.01 -19.64
CA SER A 182 15.15 28.72 -19.23
C SER A 182 16.09 28.32 -20.38
N HIS A 183 15.58 27.66 -21.42
CA HIS A 183 16.39 27.10 -22.52
C HIS A 183 16.14 27.78 -23.87
N LEU A 184 14.98 28.41 -24.08
CA LEU A 184 14.65 29.09 -25.35
C LEU A 184 14.63 30.62 -25.24
N GLY A 185 14.99 31.18 -24.08
CA GLY A 185 15.07 32.63 -23.89
C GLY A 185 13.72 33.35 -23.83
N GLY A 186 12.64 32.61 -23.55
CA GLY A 186 11.28 33.16 -23.39
C GLY A 186 10.44 33.20 -24.66
N ASP A 187 10.88 32.58 -25.76
CA ASP A 187 10.12 32.50 -27.01
C ASP A 187 10.24 31.09 -27.65
N GLU A 188 9.16 30.62 -28.28
CA GLU A 188 9.05 29.28 -28.89
C GLU A 188 9.60 29.23 -30.33
N ILE A 189 10.08 30.35 -30.88
CA ILE A 189 10.60 30.43 -32.26
C ILE A 189 11.68 29.37 -32.56
N ALA A 190 12.47 28.97 -31.56
CA ALA A 190 13.54 28.00 -31.71
C ALA A 190 13.08 26.52 -31.73
N LEU A 191 11.77 26.25 -31.67
CA LEU A 191 11.18 24.89 -31.76
C LEU A 191 10.57 24.55 -33.14
N GLN A 192 10.59 25.47 -34.11
CA GLN A 192 10.20 25.22 -35.52
C GLN A 192 11.38 24.71 -36.36
#